data_AF-A0AAD6ZFW7-F1
#
_entry.id   AF-A0AAD6ZFW7-F1
#
_cell.length_a   1.000
_cell.length_b   1.000
_cell.length_c   1.000
_cell.angle_alpha   90.00
_cell.angle_beta   90.00
_cell.angle_gamma   90.00
#
_symmetry.space_group_name_H-M   'P 1'
#
loop_
_entity.id
_entity.type
_entity.pdbx_description
1 polymer ?
#
loop_
_entity_poly.entity_id
_entity_poly.type
_entity_poly.pdbx_seq_one_letter_code
_entity_poly.pdbx_strand_id
1 'polypeptide(L)'
;MSSRASTPVSDDDDFRSTMNAMAQSSPAAPAPAQKRNHRTMAGDNDDSNSDNEQRARTAPAPILANHNLVAATKLYADKKRLRVEQATELELFVNEPAPLREVKLLANLFAFGNELGKLVASKPGFEGSSDLNTNIVKYAPAVLLSSKITIYKGNGTTNILLAILKQYRFDITAFRPPP
;
A
#
# COMPACT_ATOMS: atom_id res chain seq x y z
N MET A 1 28.62 -46.39 -39.25
CA MET A 1 27.63 -46.13 -40.31
C MET A 1 26.41 -47.00 -40.05
N SER A 2 25.30 -46.42 -39.57
CA SER A 2 23.94 -46.84 -39.94
C SER A 2 22.96 -45.87 -39.30
N SER A 3 22.27 -45.11 -40.14
CA SER A 3 21.30 -44.07 -39.80
C SER A 3 19.90 -44.68 -39.68
N ARG A 4 19.07 -44.21 -38.73
CA ARG A 4 17.61 -44.28 -38.90
C ARG A 4 16.92 -43.08 -38.26
N ALA A 5 15.91 -42.63 -39.00
CA ALA A 5 15.31 -41.30 -38.98
C ALA A 5 14.11 -41.14 -38.02
N SER A 6 13.78 -39.87 -37.85
CA SER A 6 12.75 -39.22 -37.03
C SER A 6 11.29 -39.60 -37.32
N THR A 7 10.45 -39.45 -36.29
CA THR A 7 9.03 -39.03 -36.40
C THR A 7 8.69 -38.10 -35.21
N PRO A 8 8.07 -36.92 -35.43
CA PRO A 8 7.58 -36.06 -34.35
C PRO A 8 6.13 -36.42 -33.97
N VAL A 9 5.83 -36.39 -32.67
CA VAL A 9 4.47 -36.46 -32.11
C VAL A 9 3.96 -35.03 -31.98
N SER A 10 2.75 -34.76 -32.46
CA SER A 10 2.07 -33.46 -32.41
C SER A 10 1.17 -33.36 -31.16
N ASP A 11 1.38 -32.34 -30.33
CA ASP A 11 0.74 -32.07 -29.03
C ASP A 11 -0.30 -30.92 -29.10
N ASP A 12 -1.20 -30.89 -30.08
CA ASP A 12 -2.08 -29.71 -30.30
C ASP A 12 -3.59 -29.92 -30.02
N ASP A 13 -4.03 -31.11 -29.59
CA ASP A 13 -5.47 -31.42 -29.45
C ASP A 13 -6.06 -31.22 -28.04
N ASP A 14 -5.24 -31.13 -26.98
CA ASP A 14 -5.75 -31.07 -25.59
C ASP A 14 -6.22 -29.68 -25.13
N PHE A 15 -5.79 -28.59 -25.79
CA PHE A 15 -6.13 -27.23 -25.37
C PHE A 15 -7.53 -26.76 -25.81
N ARG A 16 -8.10 -27.36 -26.88
CA ARG A 16 -9.41 -26.94 -27.41
C ARG A 16 -10.59 -27.59 -26.68
N SER A 17 -10.38 -28.72 -26.04
CA SER A 17 -11.46 -29.48 -25.39
C SER A 17 -11.87 -28.91 -24.02
N THR A 18 -11.04 -28.08 -23.38
CA THR A 18 -11.32 -27.47 -22.07
C THR A 18 -12.11 -26.16 -22.16
N MET A 19 -12.00 -25.40 -23.27
CA MET A 19 -12.75 -24.14 -23.43
C MET A 19 -14.22 -24.34 -23.84
N ASN A 20 -14.60 -25.48 -24.43
CA ASN A 20 -15.99 -25.77 -24.80
C ASN A 20 -16.86 -26.25 -23.62
N ALA A 21 -16.27 -26.63 -22.49
CA ALA A 21 -17.00 -27.10 -21.31
C ALA A 21 -17.51 -25.96 -20.39
N MET A 22 -17.05 -24.72 -20.59
CA MET A 22 -17.42 -23.57 -19.73
C MET A 22 -18.56 -22.70 -20.28
N ALA A 23 -19.11 -22.99 -21.46
CA ALA A 23 -20.10 -22.14 -22.13
C ALA A 23 -21.58 -22.52 -21.89
N GLN A 24 -21.90 -23.51 -21.04
CA GLN A 24 -23.27 -24.05 -20.93
C GLN A 24 -23.87 -24.17 -19.51
N SER A 25 -23.40 -23.40 -18.53
CA SER A 25 -24.07 -23.34 -17.21
C SER A 25 -24.39 -21.90 -16.80
N SER A 26 -25.46 -21.35 -17.36
CA SER A 26 -26.06 -20.08 -16.94
C SER A 26 -27.47 -20.35 -16.41
N PRO A 27 -27.73 -20.27 -15.08
CA PRO A 27 -29.08 -20.21 -14.55
C PRO A 27 -29.56 -18.75 -14.53
N ALA A 28 -30.77 -18.56 -15.06
CA ALA A 28 -31.44 -17.29 -15.29
C ALA A 28 -31.62 -16.41 -14.03
N ALA A 29 -31.44 -15.10 -14.21
CA ALA A 29 -31.80 -14.07 -13.25
C ALA A 29 -33.33 -13.84 -13.21
N PRO A 30 -33.98 -13.76 -12.04
CA PRO A 30 -35.35 -13.25 -11.95
C PRO A 30 -35.36 -11.71 -11.91
N ALA A 31 -36.22 -11.12 -12.74
CA ALA A 31 -36.48 -9.68 -12.84
C ALA A 31 -37.15 -9.09 -11.57
N PRO A 32 -36.94 -7.79 -11.24
CA PRO A 32 -37.60 -7.15 -10.10
C PRO A 32 -39.01 -6.66 -10.47
N ALA A 33 -40.03 -7.17 -9.76
CA ALA A 33 -41.39 -6.63 -9.80
C ALA A 33 -41.47 -5.32 -8.98
N GLN A 34 -41.48 -4.17 -9.67
CA GLN A 34 -41.78 -2.87 -9.07
C GLN A 34 -43.29 -2.75 -8.79
N LYS A 35 -43.68 -2.82 -7.50
CA LYS A 35 -45.04 -2.43 -7.07
C LYS A 35 -45.15 -0.91 -7.01
N ARG A 36 -45.84 -0.34 -8.01
CA ARG A 36 -46.44 1.00 -8.00
C ARG A 36 -47.43 1.11 -6.83
N ASN A 37 -47.13 1.97 -5.86
CA ASN A 37 -48.14 2.51 -4.95
C ASN A 37 -48.48 3.94 -5.39
N HIS A 38 -49.69 4.10 -5.90
CA HIS A 38 -50.31 5.35 -6.28
C HIS A 38 -51.43 5.62 -5.28
N ARG A 39 -51.42 6.79 -4.62
CA ARG A 39 -52.53 7.51 -3.93
C ARG A 39 -51.88 8.51 -2.96
N THR A 40 -52.28 9.76 -2.78
CA THR A 40 -53.23 10.72 -3.38
C THR A 40 -52.90 12.02 -2.62
N MET A 41 -52.77 13.15 -3.32
CA MET A 41 -52.63 14.48 -2.71
C MET A 41 -54.03 15.04 -2.39
N ALA A 42 -54.25 15.58 -1.18
CA ALA A 42 -55.09 16.78 -0.92
C ALA A 42 -55.26 17.08 0.59
N GLY A 43 -55.07 18.36 0.97
CA GLY A 43 -55.69 19.07 2.11
C GLY A 43 -55.03 18.86 3.48
N ASP A 44 -54.17 19.73 4.01
CA ASP A 44 -54.30 21.13 4.47
C ASP A 44 -54.82 21.27 5.94
N ASN A 45 -53.94 21.86 6.77
CA ASN A 45 -54.06 22.46 8.12
C ASN A 45 -54.57 21.65 9.33
N ASP A 46 -53.74 21.53 10.39
CA ASP A 46 -53.87 22.38 11.60
C ASP A 46 -52.65 22.23 12.54
N ASP A 47 -52.27 23.34 13.17
CA ASP A 47 -51.17 23.50 14.13
C ASP A 47 -51.55 22.93 15.50
N SER A 48 -50.63 22.19 16.14
CA SER A 48 -50.60 22.04 17.62
C SER A 48 -49.25 21.50 18.10
N ASN A 49 -48.39 22.46 18.47
CA ASN A 49 -47.58 22.51 19.70
C ASN A 49 -47.47 21.21 20.53
N SER A 50 -46.24 20.70 20.73
CA SER A 50 -45.72 20.30 22.05
C SER A 50 -44.31 19.70 21.95
N ASP A 51 -43.41 20.27 22.76
CA ASP A 51 -42.06 19.83 23.04
C ASP A 51 -41.93 18.32 23.32
N ASN A 52 -40.97 17.66 22.68
CA ASN A 52 -40.45 16.40 23.19
C ASN A 52 -38.96 16.25 22.85
N GLU A 53 -38.13 17.02 23.57
CA GLU A 53 -36.75 16.64 23.83
C GLU A 53 -36.73 15.36 24.69
N GLN A 54 -36.77 14.16 24.10
CA GLN A 54 -36.15 13.02 24.76
C GLN A 54 -35.84 11.83 23.86
N ARG A 55 -34.54 11.50 23.89
CA ARG A 55 -33.93 10.22 23.51
C ARG A 55 -33.96 9.87 22.02
N ALA A 56 -32.96 10.42 21.31
CA ALA A 56 -32.23 9.63 20.34
C ALA A 56 -31.63 8.39 21.05
N ARG A 57 -32.43 7.32 21.14
CA ARG A 57 -31.90 5.98 21.42
C ARG A 57 -31.06 5.62 20.19
N THR A 58 -29.75 5.67 20.34
CA THR A 58 -28.80 5.01 19.43
C THR A 58 -29.30 3.58 19.20
N ALA A 59 -29.87 3.34 18.03
CA ALA A 59 -30.08 1.99 17.55
C ALA A 59 -28.69 1.32 17.52
N PRO A 60 -28.53 0.08 18.03
CA PRO A 60 -27.30 -0.65 17.81
C PRO A 60 -27.12 -0.81 16.30
N ALA A 61 -26.03 -0.25 15.76
CA ALA A 61 -25.66 -0.47 14.38
C ALA A 61 -25.58 -1.98 14.12
N PRO A 62 -26.09 -2.48 12.98
CA PRO A 62 -26.27 -3.91 12.78
C PRO A 62 -24.90 -4.61 12.71
N ILE A 63 -24.84 -5.76 13.39
CA ILE A 63 -23.78 -6.78 13.41
C ILE A 63 -23.30 -7.18 11.98
N LEU A 64 -24.04 -6.79 10.94
CA LEU A 64 -23.73 -6.97 9.53
C LEU A 64 -22.41 -6.29 9.08
N ALA A 65 -21.96 -5.23 9.77
CA ALA A 65 -20.68 -4.57 9.47
C ALA A 65 -19.47 -5.49 9.72
N ASN A 66 -19.58 -6.46 10.63
CA ASN A 66 -18.48 -7.35 10.98
C ASN A 66 -18.16 -8.36 9.85
N HIS A 67 -19.16 -8.86 9.13
CA HIS A 67 -18.91 -9.85 8.08
C HIS A 67 -18.09 -9.27 6.91
N ASN A 68 -18.39 -8.03 6.51
CA ASN A 68 -17.64 -7.34 5.46
C ASN A 68 -16.21 -7.03 5.91
N LEU A 69 -16.01 -6.71 7.19
CA LEU A 69 -14.69 -6.45 7.76
C LEU A 69 -13.85 -7.73 7.82
N VAL A 70 -14.45 -8.85 8.21
CA VAL A 70 -13.79 -10.17 8.23
C VAL A 70 -13.43 -10.65 6.81
N ALA A 71 -14.30 -10.43 5.83
CA ALA A 71 -13.98 -10.74 4.43
C ALA A 71 -12.83 -9.86 3.92
N ALA A 72 -12.83 -8.57 4.26
CA ALA A 72 -11.74 -7.67 3.92
C ALA A 72 -10.42 -8.11 4.58
N THR A 73 -10.42 -8.50 5.87
CA THR A 73 -9.19 -8.95 6.55
C THR A 73 -8.59 -10.18 5.92
N LYS A 74 -9.41 -11.13 5.47
CA LYS A 74 -8.93 -12.31 4.75
C LYS A 74 -8.18 -11.93 3.47
N LEU A 75 -8.79 -11.06 2.66
CA LEU A 75 -8.15 -10.53 1.45
C LEU A 75 -6.84 -9.78 1.76
N TYR A 76 -6.82 -9.02 2.86
CA TYR A 76 -5.62 -8.32 3.31
C TYR A 76 -4.52 -9.27 3.81
N ALA A 77 -4.89 -10.33 4.53
CA ALA A 77 -3.96 -11.35 5.02
C ALA A 77 -3.32 -12.11 3.85
N ASP A 78 -4.12 -12.51 2.87
CA ASP A 78 -3.65 -13.18 1.65
C ASP A 78 -2.71 -12.26 0.84
N LYS A 79 -3.09 -10.99 0.67
CA LYS A 79 -2.27 -9.99 -0.03
C LYS A 79 -0.92 -9.75 0.66
N LYS A 80 -0.88 -9.81 1.99
CA LYS A 80 0.34 -9.61 2.79
C LYS A 80 1.11 -10.90 3.07
N ARG A 81 0.62 -12.04 2.57
CA ARG A 81 1.21 -13.37 2.79
C ARG A 81 1.46 -13.64 4.29
N LEU A 82 0.50 -13.26 5.12
CA LEU A 82 0.57 -13.52 6.55
C LEU A 82 0.57 -15.04 6.81
N ARG A 83 1.24 -15.46 7.89
CA ARG A 83 1.16 -16.85 8.34
C ARG A 83 -0.27 -17.16 8.81
N VAL A 84 -0.66 -18.44 8.76
CA VAL A 84 -2.00 -18.88 9.18
C VAL A 84 -2.32 -18.45 10.62
N GLU A 85 -1.34 -18.52 11.52
CA GLU A 85 -1.45 -18.05 12.91
C GLU A 85 -1.76 -16.55 12.99
N GLN A 86 -1.04 -15.73 12.20
CA GLN A 86 -1.21 -14.27 12.17
C GLN A 86 -2.53 -13.85 11.52
N ALA A 87 -2.99 -14.59 10.51
CA ALA A 87 -4.28 -14.35 9.89
C ALA A 87 -5.43 -14.66 10.86
N THR A 88 -5.32 -15.75 11.62
CA THR A 88 -6.29 -16.12 12.66
C THR A 88 -6.35 -15.05 13.76
N GLU A 89 -5.19 -14.56 14.20
CA GLU A 89 -5.10 -13.52 15.22
C GLU A 89 -5.68 -12.18 14.73
N LEU A 90 -5.50 -11.85 13.44
CA LEU A 90 -6.10 -10.68 12.81
C LEU A 90 -7.63 -10.78 12.74
N GLU A 91 -8.17 -11.96 12.43
CA GLU A 91 -9.61 -12.22 12.45
C GLU A 91 -10.20 -12.08 13.85
N LEU A 92 -9.52 -12.63 14.87
CA LEU A 92 -9.90 -12.45 16.27
C LEU A 92 -9.87 -10.98 16.66
N PHE A 93 -8.80 -10.27 16.32
CA PHE A 93 -8.64 -8.84 16.60
C PHE A 93 -9.76 -8.00 15.97
N VAL A 94 -10.22 -8.32 14.77
CA VAL A 94 -11.31 -7.58 14.12
C VAL A 94 -12.65 -7.76 14.80
N ASN A 95 -12.90 -8.95 15.37
CA ASN A 95 -14.13 -9.25 16.09
C ASN A 95 -14.18 -8.67 17.51
N GLU A 96 -13.07 -8.13 18.02
CA GLU A 96 -13.02 -7.50 19.34
C GLU A 96 -13.71 -6.13 19.40
N PRO A 97 -14.24 -5.74 20.58
CA PRO A 97 -14.84 -4.43 20.75
C PRO A 97 -13.80 -3.31 20.53
N ALA A 98 -14.25 -2.21 19.92
CA ALA A 98 -13.39 -1.07 19.58
C ALA A 98 -12.42 -0.60 20.69
N PRO A 99 -12.87 -0.36 21.95
CA PRO A 99 -11.95 0.09 23.00
C PRO A 99 -10.86 -0.95 23.33
N LEU A 100 -11.18 -2.24 23.24
CA LEU A 100 -10.19 -3.30 23.49
C LEU A 100 -9.12 -3.34 22.38
N ARG A 101 -9.55 -3.16 21.12
CA ARG A 101 -8.63 -3.07 19.98
C ARG A 101 -7.67 -1.89 20.12
N GLU A 102 -8.18 -0.73 20.54
CA GLU A 102 -7.38 0.47 20.75
C GLU A 102 -6.34 0.27 21.86
N VAL A 103 -6.73 -0.32 22.99
CA VAL A 103 -5.80 -0.62 24.09
C VAL A 103 -4.72 -1.60 23.64
N LYS A 104 -5.09 -2.66 22.90
CA LYS A 104 -4.12 -3.63 22.37
C LYS A 104 -3.15 -3.00 21.38
N LEU A 105 -3.63 -2.14 20.48
CA LEU A 105 -2.78 -1.40 19.55
C LEU A 105 -1.79 -0.49 20.29
N LEU A 106 -2.26 0.22 21.31
CA LEU A 106 -1.42 1.10 22.12
C LEU A 106 -0.35 0.30 22.88
N ALA A 107 -0.74 -0.83 23.49
CA ALA A 107 0.20 -1.72 24.18
C ALA A 107 1.28 -2.27 23.22
N ASN A 108 0.88 -2.73 22.03
CA ASN A 108 1.81 -3.23 21.01
C ASN A 108 2.73 -2.12 20.49
N LEU A 109 2.25 -0.90 20.35
CA LEU A 109 3.05 0.25 19.94
C LEU A 109 4.15 0.56 20.98
N PHE A 110 3.80 0.54 22.27
CA PHE A 110 4.79 0.70 23.34
C PHE A 110 5.78 -0.46 23.41
N ALA A 111 5.32 -1.71 23.25
CA ALA A 111 6.20 -2.88 23.21
C ALA A 111 7.21 -2.79 22.06
N PHE A 112 6.75 -2.43 20.85
CA PHE A 112 7.61 -2.22 19.69
C PHE A 112 8.59 -1.06 19.91
N GLY A 113 8.16 0.04 20.55
CA GLY A 113 9.05 1.14 20.93
C GLY A 113 10.17 0.69 21.87
N ASN A 114 9.88 -0.19 22.82
CA ASN A 114 10.88 -0.76 23.73
C ASN A 114 11.88 -1.66 22.99
N GLU A 115 11.42 -2.49 22.06
CA GLU A 115 12.30 -3.33 21.23
C GLU A 115 13.17 -2.51 20.29
N LEU A 116 12.62 -1.46 19.68
CA LEU A 116 13.37 -0.55 18.84
C LEU A 116 14.45 0.18 19.64
N GLY A 117 14.13 0.62 20.87
CA GLY A 117 15.11 1.20 21.79
C GLY A 117 16.27 0.24 22.09
N LYS A 118 15.98 -1.05 22.30
CA LYS A 118 17.01 -2.09 22.46
C LYS A 118 17.85 -2.26 21.20
N LEU A 119 17.23 -2.30 20.02
CA LEU A 119 17.95 -2.44 18.74
C LEU A 119 18.89 -1.27 18.50
N VAL A 120 18.42 -0.04 18.73
CA VAL A 120 19.24 1.18 18.59
C VAL A 120 20.39 1.16 19.60
N ALA A 121 20.13 0.80 20.86
CA ALA A 121 21.18 0.69 21.88
C ALA A 121 22.20 -0.44 21.58
N SER A 122 21.74 -1.54 20.97
CA SER A 122 22.58 -2.68 20.62
C SER A 122 23.35 -2.53 19.31
N LYS A 123 22.99 -1.55 18.47
CA LYS A 123 23.65 -1.35 17.19
C LYS A 123 25.05 -0.80 17.46
N PRO A 124 26.12 -1.52 17.10
CA PRO A 124 27.46 -0.96 17.20
C PRO A 124 27.56 0.26 16.30
N GLY A 125 28.39 1.23 16.68
CA GLY A 125 28.75 2.33 15.79
C GLY A 125 29.20 1.77 14.44
N PHE A 126 28.90 2.48 13.35
CA PHE A 126 29.38 2.04 12.04
C PHE A 126 30.91 2.01 12.05
N GLU A 127 31.47 0.81 12.00
CA GLU A 127 32.89 0.59 11.81
C GLU A 127 33.08 0.07 10.39
N GLY A 128 33.83 0.83 9.57
CA GLY A 128 34.18 0.39 8.22
C GLY A 128 35.00 -0.90 8.31
N SER A 129 34.75 -1.86 7.42
CA SER A 129 35.55 -3.09 7.39
C SER A 129 37.03 -2.75 7.22
N SER A 130 37.91 -3.55 7.84
CA SER A 130 39.37 -3.39 7.71
C SER A 130 39.82 -3.35 6.25
N ASP A 131 39.15 -4.14 5.40
CA ASP A 131 39.41 -4.23 3.97
C ASP A 131 38.99 -2.96 3.23
N LEU A 132 37.83 -2.38 3.60
CA LEU A 132 37.37 -1.10 3.05
C LEU A 132 38.35 0.02 3.43
N ASN A 133 38.77 0.09 4.68
CA ASN A 133 39.77 1.07 5.14
C ASN A 133 41.09 0.91 4.38
N THR A 134 41.55 -0.33 4.18
CA THR A 134 42.76 -0.63 3.42
C THR A 134 42.63 -0.18 1.96
N ASN A 135 41.47 -0.41 1.33
CA ASN A 135 41.20 0.03 -0.03
C ASN A 135 41.13 1.56 -0.15
N ILE A 136 40.48 2.24 0.80
CA ILE A 136 40.45 3.70 0.84
C ILE A 136 41.88 4.25 0.94
N VAL A 137 42.71 3.74 1.85
CA VAL A 137 44.10 4.21 2.00
C VAL A 137 44.93 3.95 0.73
N LYS A 138 44.74 2.80 0.06
CA LYS A 138 45.48 2.45 -1.16
C LYS A 138 45.05 3.27 -2.38
N TYR A 139 43.74 3.41 -2.59
CA TYR A 139 43.20 3.98 -3.83
C TYR A 139 42.87 5.46 -3.72
N ALA A 140 42.59 6.01 -2.53
CA ALA A 140 42.29 7.44 -2.37
C ALA A 140 43.42 8.35 -2.89
N PRO A 141 44.72 8.08 -2.63
CA PRO A 141 45.80 8.88 -3.21
C PRO A 141 45.80 8.82 -4.74
N ALA A 142 45.64 7.63 -5.33
CA ALA A 142 45.62 7.45 -6.78
C ALA A 142 44.42 8.17 -7.43
N VAL A 143 43.26 8.17 -6.78
CA VAL A 143 42.06 8.91 -7.21
C VAL A 143 42.30 10.42 -7.10
N LEU A 144 42.92 10.90 -6.01
CA LEU A 144 43.23 12.32 -5.82
C LEU A 144 44.30 12.84 -6.79
N LEU A 145 45.25 12.00 -7.19
CA LEU A 145 46.31 12.28 -8.16
C LEU A 145 45.89 12.04 -9.61
N SER A 146 44.71 11.48 -9.84
CA SER A 146 44.20 11.23 -11.19
C SER A 146 43.94 12.55 -11.91
N SER A 147 44.64 12.79 -13.02
CA SER A 147 44.50 14.01 -13.83
C SER A 147 43.04 14.30 -14.23
N LYS A 148 42.24 13.25 -14.44
CA LYS A 148 40.80 13.37 -14.75
C LYS A 148 39.99 13.94 -13.58
N ILE A 149 40.39 13.66 -12.34
CA ILE A 149 39.73 14.14 -11.12
C ILE A 149 40.34 15.46 -10.67
N THR A 150 41.63 15.69 -10.91
CA THR A 150 42.30 16.96 -10.62
C THR A 150 41.69 18.12 -11.42
N ILE A 151 41.16 17.87 -12.62
CA ILE A 151 40.37 18.87 -13.38
C ILE A 151 39.16 19.36 -12.57
N TYR A 152 38.61 18.50 -11.70
CA TYR A 152 37.50 18.87 -10.83
C TYR A 152 37.93 19.60 -9.54
N LYS A 153 39.24 19.73 -9.29
CA LYS A 153 39.79 20.46 -8.14
C LYS A 153 40.11 21.90 -8.53
N GLY A 154 39.66 22.86 -7.74
CA GLY A 154 39.84 24.29 -8.00
C GLY A 154 38.62 24.96 -8.63
N ASN A 155 38.80 26.15 -9.20
CA ASN A 155 37.67 26.99 -9.64
C ASN A 155 36.93 26.48 -10.89
N GLY A 156 37.45 25.46 -11.59
CA GLY A 156 36.82 24.95 -12.82
C GLY A 156 35.43 24.39 -12.59
N THR A 157 35.29 23.46 -11.64
CA THR A 157 33.99 22.82 -11.31
C THR A 157 33.02 23.79 -10.68
N THR A 158 33.50 24.67 -9.79
CA THR A 158 32.65 25.69 -9.16
C THR A 158 32.13 26.67 -10.21
N ASN A 159 32.94 27.03 -11.22
CA ASN A 159 32.49 27.85 -12.35
C ASN A 159 31.46 27.13 -13.24
N ILE A 160 31.63 25.82 -13.48
CA ILE A 160 30.64 25.02 -14.23
C ILE A 160 29.32 24.92 -13.44
N LEU A 161 29.38 24.64 -12.14
CA LEU A 161 28.21 24.62 -11.26
C LEU A 161 27.54 25.99 -11.20
N LEU A 162 28.31 27.08 -11.07
CA LEU A 162 27.77 28.44 -11.11
C LEU A 162 27.15 28.77 -12.46
N ALA A 163 27.72 28.30 -13.57
CA ALA A 163 27.14 28.48 -14.90
C ALA A 163 25.80 27.75 -15.04
N ILE A 164 25.73 26.50 -14.55
CA ILE A 164 24.49 25.72 -14.48
C ILE A 164 23.46 26.42 -13.59
N LEU A 165 23.83 26.83 -12.38
CA LEU A 165 22.92 27.52 -11.45
C LEU A 165 22.41 28.85 -12.03
N LYS A 166 23.27 29.61 -12.73
CA LYS A 166 22.89 30.84 -13.45
C LYS A 166 21.96 30.54 -14.63
N GLN A 167 22.20 29.45 -15.36
CA GLN A 167 21.37 29.03 -16.49
C GLN A 167 19.97 28.59 -16.03
N TYR A 168 19.88 27.86 -14.93
CA TYR A 168 18.62 27.37 -14.38
C TYR A 168 17.91 28.37 -13.46
N ARG A 169 18.50 29.55 -13.19
CA ARG A 169 17.90 30.69 -12.47
C ARG A 169 17.08 30.27 -11.22
N PHE A 170 17.66 29.45 -10.35
CA PHE A 170 16.97 28.96 -9.14
C PHE A 170 16.51 30.08 -8.19
N ASP A 171 17.07 31.28 -8.31
CA ASP A 171 16.78 32.43 -7.43
C ASP A 171 15.82 33.48 -8.03
N ILE A 172 15.30 33.31 -9.26
CA ILE A 172 14.28 34.20 -9.81
C ILE A 172 12.92 33.51 -9.71
N THR A 173 12.28 33.64 -8.54
CA THR A 173 10.82 33.70 -8.53
C THR A 173 10.43 34.88 -9.42
N ALA A 174 9.57 34.64 -10.40
CA ALA A 174 9.14 35.64 -11.36
C ALA A 174 8.66 36.91 -10.64
N PHE A 175 9.49 37.96 -10.63
CA PHE A 175 9.10 39.29 -10.21
C PHE A 175 8.08 39.80 -11.22
N ARG A 176 6.80 39.63 -10.90
CA ARG A 176 5.67 40.24 -11.59
C ARG A 176 5.64 41.72 -11.14
N PRO A 177 5.95 42.69 -12.01
CA PRO A 177 5.76 44.09 -11.63
C PRO A 177 4.26 44.37 -11.40
N PRO A 178 3.91 45.16 -10.37
CA PRO A 178 2.51 45.54 -10.10
C PRO A 178 1.96 46.45 -11.22
N PRO A 179 0.61 46.49 -11.38
CA PRO A 179 -0.08 47.15 -12.48
C PRO A 179 0.12 48.67 -12.52
#